data_AF-A0A5J4QG61-F1
#
_entry.id   AF-A0A5J4QG61-F1
#
_cell.length_a   1.000
_cell.length_b   1.000
_cell.length_c   1.000
_cell.angle_alpha   90.00
_cell.angle_beta   90.00
_cell.angle_gamma   90.00
#
_symmetry.space_group_name_H-M   'P 1'
#
loop_
_entity.id
_entity.type
_entity.pdbx_description
1 polymer ?
#
loop_
_entity_poly.entity_id
_entity_poly.type
_entity_poly.pdbx_seq_one_letter_code
_entity_poly.pdbx_strand_id
1 'polypeptide(L)'
;RYNIIGGLNPNEQEDIYNSVALKISQQKQFDVRDFQPVYVSDAQFETDFSLKQFKNTSRNHRLVKYILSKTEKYKYHNEIDLDSELYTIEHILPESADENWGDFNQDEINRSVYRIGNLTLLEKALNRDADIRSFPEKKTFYQQSNCNVTKNITIYYDTWNEDRITSRQANLAKDAKSIWKIQELNQ
;
A
#
# COMPACT_ATOMS: atom_id res chain seq x y z
N ARG A 1 -4.55 -9.68 3.50
CA ARG A 1 -5.70 -9.09 4.22
C ARG A 1 -5.51 -9.19 5.72
N TYR A 2 -5.51 -10.40 6.30
CA TYR A 2 -5.40 -10.68 7.74
C TYR A 2 -4.19 -10.05 8.47
N ASN A 3 -2.96 -10.54 8.25
CA ASN A 3 -1.78 -10.08 9.00
C ASN A 3 -1.34 -8.65 8.64
N ILE A 4 -0.99 -8.44 7.36
CA ILE A 4 -0.28 -7.20 6.97
C ILE A 4 -1.18 -5.99 7.08
N ILE A 5 -2.44 -6.08 6.64
CA ILE A 5 -3.36 -4.94 6.67
C ILE A 5 -4.12 -4.93 7.99
N GLY A 6 -4.87 -6.00 8.29
CA GLY A 6 -5.69 -6.09 9.51
C GLY A 6 -4.92 -6.19 10.82
N GLY A 7 -3.63 -6.54 10.80
CA GLY A 7 -2.83 -6.64 12.03
C GLY A 7 -3.30 -7.71 13.00
N LEU A 8 -4.07 -8.68 12.51
CA LEU A 8 -4.70 -9.73 13.31
C LEU A 8 -3.68 -10.79 13.75
N ASN A 9 -4.03 -11.55 14.79
CA ASN A 9 -3.13 -12.49 15.47
C ASN A 9 -2.72 -13.66 14.55
N PRO A 10 -1.42 -13.81 14.23
CA PRO A 10 -0.95 -14.89 13.36
C PRO A 10 -1.24 -16.30 13.90
N ASN A 11 -1.30 -16.48 15.22
CA ASN A 11 -1.53 -17.81 15.82
C ASN A 11 -2.92 -18.35 15.48
N GLU A 12 -3.95 -17.50 15.54
CA GLU A 12 -5.32 -17.88 15.14
C GLU A 12 -5.39 -18.27 13.66
N GLN A 13 -4.59 -17.61 12.82
CA GLN A 13 -4.48 -17.98 11.41
C GLN A 13 -3.81 -19.34 11.22
N GLU A 14 -2.76 -19.63 12.00
CA GLU A 14 -2.02 -20.89 11.95
C GLU A 14 -2.89 -22.09 12.36
N ASP A 15 -3.71 -21.93 13.40
CA ASP A 15 -4.64 -22.98 13.86
C ASP A 15 -5.63 -23.40 12.77
N ILE A 16 -6.19 -22.41 12.06
CA ILE A 16 -7.09 -22.66 10.93
C ILE A 16 -6.34 -23.31 9.76
N TYR A 17 -5.13 -22.84 9.45
CA TYR A 17 -4.32 -23.43 8.38
C TYR A 17 -3.97 -24.90 8.68
N ASN A 18 -3.62 -25.21 9.93
CA ASN A 18 -3.36 -26.57 10.37
C ASN A 18 -4.59 -27.46 10.21
N SER A 19 -5.76 -26.97 10.66
CA SER A 19 -7.04 -27.69 10.54
C SER A 19 -7.38 -28.01 9.09
N VAL A 20 -7.22 -27.04 8.17
CA VAL A 20 -7.43 -27.24 6.73
C VAL A 20 -6.42 -28.24 6.15
N ALA A 21 -5.14 -28.15 6.51
CA ALA A 21 -4.12 -29.07 6.04
C ALA A 21 -4.39 -30.52 6.48
N LEU A 22 -4.84 -30.73 7.72
CA LEU A 22 -5.23 -32.05 8.22
C LEU A 22 -6.43 -32.61 7.44
N LYS A 23 -7.46 -31.79 7.18
CA LYS A 23 -8.62 -32.17 6.37
C LYS A 23 -8.21 -32.64 4.97
N ILE A 24 -7.34 -31.88 4.29
CA ILE A 24 -6.82 -32.25 2.97
C ILE A 24 -6.03 -33.56 3.06
N SER A 25 -5.14 -33.69 4.04
CA SER A 25 -4.27 -34.86 4.17
C SER A 25 -5.04 -36.14 4.45
N GLN A 26 -5.96 -36.11 5.41
CA GLN A 26 -6.68 -37.28 5.93
C GLN A 26 -7.93 -37.61 5.11
N GLN A 27 -8.69 -36.60 4.69
CA GLN A 27 -10.00 -36.78 4.07
C GLN A 27 -9.96 -36.56 2.55
N LYS A 28 -8.86 -36.05 2.00
CA LYS A 28 -8.72 -35.69 0.57
C LYS A 28 -9.79 -34.71 0.09
N GLN A 29 -10.31 -33.89 1.00
CA GLN A 29 -11.31 -32.87 0.74
C GLN A 29 -10.71 -31.48 0.92
N PHE A 30 -11.10 -30.56 0.06
CA PHE A 30 -10.74 -29.15 0.12
C PHE A 30 -11.98 -28.30 -0.13
N ASP A 31 -12.30 -27.40 0.80
CA ASP A 31 -13.29 -26.34 0.60
C ASP A 31 -12.64 -25.01 0.96
N VAL A 32 -12.68 -24.04 0.04
CA VAL A 32 -12.17 -22.68 0.28
C VAL A 32 -12.85 -22.09 1.51
N ARG A 33 -14.13 -22.40 1.75
CA ARG A 33 -14.93 -21.91 2.90
C ARG A 33 -14.37 -22.31 4.26
N ASP A 34 -13.48 -23.30 4.34
CA ASP A 34 -12.80 -23.62 5.59
C ASP A 34 -11.92 -22.46 6.09
N PHE A 35 -11.55 -21.52 5.21
CA PHE A 35 -10.82 -20.30 5.57
C PHE A 35 -11.72 -19.12 6.01
N GLN A 36 -13.06 -19.27 6.01
CA GLN A 36 -13.99 -18.22 6.41
C GLN A 36 -13.67 -17.60 7.79
N PRO A 37 -13.28 -18.37 8.83
CA PRO A 37 -13.01 -17.81 10.17
C PRO A 37 -11.86 -16.80 10.20
N VAL A 38 -10.91 -16.89 9.26
CA VAL A 38 -9.74 -15.99 9.15
C VAL A 38 -9.84 -15.09 7.92
N TYR A 39 -11.02 -14.98 7.32
CA TYR A 39 -11.24 -14.09 6.20
C TYR A 39 -11.71 -12.71 6.70
N VAL A 40 -10.91 -11.68 6.40
CA VAL A 40 -11.27 -10.29 6.72
C VAL A 40 -12.23 -9.77 5.66
N SER A 41 -13.43 -9.36 6.09
CA SER A 41 -14.47 -8.80 5.22
C SER A 41 -13.99 -7.59 4.43
N ASP A 42 -14.65 -7.28 3.32
CA ASP A 42 -14.30 -6.14 2.46
C ASP A 42 -14.37 -4.80 3.22
N ALA A 43 -15.40 -4.60 4.03
CA ALA A 43 -15.57 -3.38 4.82
C ALA A 43 -14.48 -3.21 5.90
N GLN A 44 -14.16 -4.30 6.62
CA GLN A 44 -13.09 -4.26 7.63
C GLN A 44 -11.73 -4.04 6.96
N PHE A 45 -11.45 -4.73 5.86
CA PHE A 45 -10.19 -4.60 5.14
C PHE A 45 -9.97 -3.18 4.61
N GLU A 46 -10.99 -2.55 4.01
CA GLU A 46 -10.88 -1.16 3.54
C GLU A 46 -10.65 -0.19 4.71
N THR A 47 -11.34 -0.39 5.83
CA THR A 47 -11.14 0.40 7.06
C THR A 47 -9.71 0.27 7.58
N ASP A 48 -9.22 -0.96 7.76
CA ASP A 48 -7.86 -1.23 8.24
C ASP A 48 -6.81 -0.67 7.28
N PHE A 49 -7.03 -0.81 5.97
CA PHE A 49 -6.15 -0.26 4.95
C PHE A 49 -6.11 1.27 5.02
N SER A 50 -7.25 1.94 5.23
CA SER A 50 -7.34 3.40 5.29
C SER A 50 -6.52 4.02 6.44
N LEU A 51 -6.34 3.27 7.53
CA LEU A 51 -5.60 3.66 8.72
C LEU A 51 -4.15 3.18 8.71
N LYS A 52 -3.75 2.38 7.72
CA LYS A 52 -2.46 1.69 7.74
C LYS A 52 -1.28 2.65 7.58
N GLN A 53 -0.25 2.39 8.38
CA GLN A 53 1.05 3.04 8.30
C GLN A 53 2.17 2.00 8.15
N PHE A 54 3.22 2.40 7.43
CA PHE A 54 4.40 1.60 7.13
C PHE A 54 5.65 2.40 7.54
N LYS A 55 6.11 2.19 8.78
CA LYS A 55 7.35 2.82 9.28
C LYS A 55 8.53 2.52 8.35
N ASN A 56 9.45 3.48 8.22
CA ASN A 56 10.67 3.35 7.42
C ASN A 56 11.56 2.21 7.94
N THR A 57 11.39 1.03 7.35
CA THR A 57 12.17 -0.18 7.64
C THR A 57 12.28 -0.98 6.35
N SER A 58 13.37 -1.72 6.16
CA SER A 58 13.59 -2.52 4.95
C SER A 58 12.46 -3.54 4.70
N ARG A 59 11.88 -4.10 5.77
CA ARG A 59 10.71 -4.99 5.67
C ARG A 59 9.49 -4.27 5.13
N ASN A 60 9.16 -3.10 5.68
CA ASN A 60 8.01 -2.33 5.23
C ASN A 60 8.20 -1.78 3.83
N HIS A 61 9.42 -1.38 3.45
CA HIS A 61 9.70 -0.96 2.07
C HIS A 61 9.40 -2.07 1.06
N ARG A 62 9.81 -3.32 1.36
CA ARG A 62 9.45 -4.48 0.52
C ARG A 62 7.93 -4.69 0.43
N LEU A 63 7.22 -4.53 1.54
CA LEU A 63 5.76 -4.65 1.58
C LEU A 63 5.05 -3.54 0.78
N VAL A 64 5.46 -2.28 0.96
CA VAL A 64 4.91 -1.15 0.22
C VAL A 64 5.21 -1.30 -1.27
N LYS A 65 6.43 -1.71 -1.62
CA LYS A 65 6.82 -1.98 -3.01
C LYS A 65 5.94 -3.05 -3.63
N TYR A 66 5.70 -4.16 -2.90
CA TYR A 66 4.78 -5.20 -3.31
C TYR A 66 3.36 -4.66 -3.54
N ILE A 67 2.80 -3.94 -2.56
CA ILE A 67 1.43 -3.41 -2.63
C ILE A 67 1.27 -2.50 -3.85
N LEU A 68 2.16 -1.51 -4.00
CA LEU A 68 2.08 -0.54 -5.10
C LEU A 68 2.33 -1.18 -6.47
N SER A 69 3.22 -2.18 -6.55
CA SER A 69 3.49 -2.90 -7.81
C SER A 69 2.30 -3.76 -8.23
N LYS A 70 1.59 -4.37 -7.27
CA LYS A 70 0.34 -5.09 -7.56
C LYS A 70 -0.76 -4.13 -8.00
N THR A 71 -0.84 -2.95 -7.40
CA THR A 71 -1.77 -1.90 -7.86
C THR A 71 -1.42 -1.42 -9.27
N GLU A 72 -0.14 -1.19 -9.57
CA GLU A 72 0.34 -0.80 -10.90
C GLU A 72 -0.07 -1.85 -11.96
N LYS A 73 0.23 -3.13 -11.70
CA LYS A 73 -0.15 -4.23 -12.58
C LYS A 73 -1.66 -4.35 -12.77
N TYR A 74 -2.43 -4.22 -11.69
CA TYR A 74 -3.88 -4.37 -11.71
C TYR A 74 -4.57 -3.29 -12.55
N LYS A 75 -4.15 -2.02 -12.41
CA LYS A 75 -4.83 -0.88 -13.06
C LYS A 75 -4.29 -0.54 -14.44
N TYR A 76 -2.99 -0.72 -14.65
CA TYR A 76 -2.31 -0.20 -15.84
C TYR A 76 -1.62 -1.30 -16.64
N HIS A 77 -1.74 -2.56 -16.21
CA HIS A 77 -1.10 -3.71 -16.86
C HIS A 77 0.42 -3.56 -17.01
N ASN A 78 1.03 -2.74 -16.17
CA ASN A 78 2.47 -2.50 -16.14
C ASN A 78 3.08 -3.34 -15.03
N GLU A 79 3.97 -4.26 -15.39
CA GLU A 79 4.57 -5.19 -14.45
C GLU A 79 5.91 -4.66 -13.95
N ILE A 80 5.99 -4.44 -12.64
CA ILE A 80 7.20 -4.00 -11.96
C ILE A 80 7.90 -5.23 -11.38
N ASP A 81 9.16 -5.42 -11.76
CA ASP A 81 10.02 -6.42 -11.14
C ASP A 81 10.31 -6.02 -9.68
N LEU A 82 9.86 -6.85 -8.75
CA LEU A 82 10.00 -6.62 -7.31
C LEU A 82 11.44 -6.76 -6.84
N ASP A 83 12.25 -7.58 -7.51
CA ASP A 83 13.65 -7.82 -7.19
C ASP A 83 14.57 -6.76 -7.82
N SER A 84 14.03 -5.92 -8.71
CA SER A 84 14.77 -4.85 -9.34
C SER A 84 15.11 -3.71 -8.37
N GLU A 85 16.40 -3.41 -8.21
CA GLU A 85 16.89 -2.25 -7.45
C GLU A 85 16.65 -0.90 -8.16
N LEU A 86 16.04 -0.92 -9.36
CA LEU A 86 15.67 0.29 -10.10
C LEU A 86 14.61 1.10 -9.35
N TYR A 87 13.65 0.43 -8.72
CA TYR A 87 12.50 1.08 -8.08
C TYR A 87 12.64 1.10 -6.56
N THR A 88 12.50 2.30 -5.99
CA THR A 88 12.48 2.55 -4.55
C THR A 88 11.12 3.11 -4.12
N ILE A 89 10.94 3.29 -2.80
CA ILE A 89 9.77 3.97 -2.24
C ILE A 89 10.11 5.44 -2.06
N GLU A 90 9.27 6.29 -2.64
CA GLU A 90 9.33 7.73 -2.47
C GLU A 90 8.30 8.19 -1.42
N HIS A 91 8.71 9.12 -0.56
CA HIS A 91 7.87 9.81 0.40
C HIS A 91 7.47 11.17 -0.17
N ILE A 92 6.21 11.32 -0.57
CA ILE A 92 5.75 12.55 -1.25
C ILE A 92 5.87 13.75 -0.31
N LEU A 93 5.27 13.67 0.88
CA LEU A 93 5.67 14.45 2.06
C LEU A 93 6.94 13.81 2.65
N PRO A 94 8.10 14.50 2.63
CA PRO A 94 9.37 13.96 3.12
C PRO A 94 9.33 13.59 4.61
N GLU A 95 10.16 12.62 5.01
CA GLU A 95 10.32 12.26 6.43
C GLU A 95 10.91 13.40 7.28
N SER A 96 11.72 14.26 6.66
CA SER A 96 12.33 15.43 7.30
C SER A 96 11.50 16.71 7.15
N ALA A 97 10.24 16.61 6.70
CA ALA A 97 9.38 17.76 6.51
C ALA A 97 9.06 18.45 7.85
N ASP A 98 8.93 19.77 7.79
CA ASP A 98 8.42 20.61 8.86
C ASP A 98 7.20 21.40 8.34
N GLU A 99 6.65 22.28 9.18
CA GLU A 99 5.49 23.10 8.86
C GLU A 99 5.73 24.08 7.69
N ASN A 100 6.99 24.23 7.21
CA ASN A 100 7.31 25.08 6.06
C ASN A 100 7.25 24.32 4.73
N TRP A 101 7.15 22.98 4.74
CA TRP A 101 7.16 22.20 3.50
C TRP A 101 5.88 22.36 2.68
N GLY A 102 4.74 22.52 3.34
CA GLY A 102 3.44 22.62 2.69
C GLY A 102 2.30 22.90 3.66
N ASP A 103 1.09 22.61 3.23
CA ASP A 103 -0.15 22.81 4.00
C ASP A 103 -0.33 21.68 5.03
N PHE A 104 0.56 21.67 6.04
CA PHE A 104 0.52 20.75 7.16
C PHE A 104 0.97 21.44 8.46
N ASN A 105 0.27 21.16 9.57
CA ASN A 105 0.83 21.38 10.91
C ASN A 105 1.70 20.19 11.36
N GLN A 106 2.44 20.38 12.45
CA GLN A 106 3.37 19.35 12.95
C GLN A 106 2.68 18.02 13.28
N ASP A 107 1.46 18.05 13.83
CA ASP A 107 0.71 16.83 14.15
C ASP A 107 0.24 16.10 12.89
N GLU A 108 -0.11 16.84 11.84
CA GLU A 108 -0.50 16.31 10.52
C GLU A 108 0.67 15.61 9.83
N ILE A 109 1.86 16.22 9.89
CA ILE A 109 3.09 15.61 9.37
C ILE A 109 3.33 14.28 10.08
N ASN A 110 3.36 14.30 11.42
CA ASN A 110 3.68 13.13 12.25
C ASN A 110 2.77 11.93 11.95
N ARG A 111 1.47 12.16 11.71
CA ARG A 111 0.51 11.08 11.41
C ARG A 111 0.41 10.71 9.93
N SER A 112 0.98 11.53 9.03
CA SER A 112 0.87 11.35 7.58
C SER A 112 2.09 10.75 6.91
N VAL A 113 3.32 11.02 7.40
CA VAL A 113 4.58 10.64 6.75
C VAL A 113 4.61 9.16 6.32
N TYR A 114 4.23 8.24 7.22
CA TYR A 114 4.31 6.80 6.98
C TYR A 114 3.02 6.18 6.42
N ARG A 115 2.02 6.98 6.06
CA ARG A 115 0.77 6.48 5.47
C ARG A 115 1.01 6.05 4.04
N ILE A 116 0.47 4.91 3.61
CA ILE A 116 0.70 4.43 2.22
C ILE A 116 0.13 5.38 1.16
N GLY A 117 -0.86 6.22 1.50
CA GLY A 117 -1.29 7.31 0.63
C GLY A 117 -0.18 8.31 0.31
N ASN A 118 0.79 8.49 1.21
CA ASN A 118 1.96 9.34 1.05
C ASN A 118 3.13 8.66 0.33
N LEU A 119 3.04 7.35 0.09
CA LEU A 119 4.12 6.56 -0.50
C LEU A 119 3.84 6.30 -1.98
N THR A 120 4.89 6.29 -2.80
CA THR A 120 4.79 5.90 -4.20
C THR A 120 6.01 5.16 -4.71
N LEU A 121 5.88 4.44 -5.83
CA LEU A 121 7.01 3.78 -6.51
C LEU A 121 7.72 4.78 -7.39
N LEU A 122 9.04 4.91 -7.28
CA LEU A 122 9.79 5.80 -8.13
C LEU A 122 11.15 5.20 -8.44
N GLU A 123 11.65 5.46 -9.65
CA GLU A 123 13.00 5.07 -10.04
C GLU A 123 14.02 5.75 -9.14
N LYS A 124 15.05 5.01 -8.73
CA LYS A 124 16.06 5.45 -7.76
C LYS A 124 16.72 6.78 -8.14
N ALA A 125 16.99 7.00 -9.43
CA ALA A 125 17.55 8.25 -9.91
C ALA A 125 16.57 9.42 -9.75
N LEU A 126 15.32 9.25 -10.17
CA LEU A 126 14.27 10.27 -10.02
C LEU A 126 13.94 10.55 -8.55
N ASN A 127 13.94 9.52 -7.71
CA ASN A 127 13.70 9.66 -6.27
C ASN A 127 14.81 10.48 -5.61
N ARG A 128 16.08 10.18 -5.91
CA ARG A 128 17.21 10.98 -5.42
C ARG A 128 17.13 12.45 -5.84
N ASP A 129 16.65 12.72 -7.05
CA ASP A 129 16.60 14.09 -7.56
C ASP A 129 15.37 14.86 -7.04
N ALA A 130 14.27 14.15 -6.72
CA ALA A 130 13.08 14.67 -6.07
C ALA A 130 13.32 15.03 -4.60
N ASP A 131 14.02 14.18 -3.85
CA ASP A 131 14.53 14.43 -2.49
C ASP A 131 13.50 15.08 -1.54
N ILE A 132 13.88 16.14 -0.82
CA ILE A 132 13.02 16.88 0.10
C ILE A 132 12.30 18.07 -0.55
N ARG A 133 12.30 18.16 -1.88
CA ARG A 133 11.74 19.30 -2.63
C ARG A 133 10.24 19.48 -2.36
N SER A 134 9.74 20.67 -2.70
CA SER A 134 8.32 20.97 -2.61
C SER A 134 7.49 20.06 -3.53
N PHE A 135 6.21 19.85 -3.19
CA PHE A 135 5.33 19.03 -4.03
C PHE A 135 5.28 19.46 -5.51
N PRO A 136 5.17 20.76 -5.85
CA PRO A 136 5.20 21.20 -7.25
C PRO A 136 6.49 20.82 -7.99
N GLU A 137 7.65 20.92 -7.34
CA GLU A 137 8.93 20.49 -7.92
C GLU A 137 8.96 18.97 -8.09
N LYS A 138 8.53 18.21 -7.07
CA LYS A 138 8.47 16.73 -7.13
C LYS A 138 7.63 16.22 -8.31
N LYS A 139 6.51 16.90 -8.64
CA LYS A 139 5.67 16.56 -9.79
C LYS A 139 6.46 16.49 -11.11
N THR A 140 7.49 17.31 -11.28
CA THR A 140 8.32 17.30 -12.51
C THR A 140 9.11 15.99 -12.69
N PHE A 141 9.54 15.37 -11.59
CA PHE A 141 10.20 14.07 -11.61
C PHE A 141 9.18 12.93 -11.74
N TYR A 142 8.02 13.05 -11.09
CA TYR A 142 6.96 12.04 -11.14
C TYR A 142 6.39 11.84 -12.56
N GLN A 143 6.32 12.90 -13.36
CA GLN A 143 5.89 12.82 -14.76
C GLN A 143 6.82 11.94 -15.63
N GLN A 144 8.10 11.85 -15.25
CA GLN A 144 9.12 11.09 -15.97
C GLN A 144 9.17 9.60 -15.59
N SER A 145 8.50 9.21 -14.48
CA SER A 145 8.51 7.83 -14.00
C SER A 145 7.94 6.85 -15.04
N ASN A 146 8.23 5.57 -14.95
CA ASN A 146 7.51 4.53 -15.70
C ASN A 146 6.31 3.98 -14.93
N CYS A 147 6.18 4.32 -13.65
CA CYS A 147 5.05 3.92 -12.80
C CYS A 147 3.85 4.86 -12.98
N ASN A 148 2.74 4.35 -13.49
CA ASN A 148 1.51 5.12 -13.66
C ASN A 148 0.85 5.48 -12.33
N VAL A 149 0.99 4.64 -11.29
CA VAL A 149 0.61 5.00 -9.91
C VAL A 149 1.26 6.31 -9.45
N THR A 150 2.46 6.62 -9.94
CA THR A 150 3.19 7.84 -9.62
C THR A 150 2.85 8.98 -10.57
N LYS A 151 2.81 8.74 -11.89
CA LYS A 151 2.36 9.76 -12.86
C LYS A 151 0.99 10.34 -12.51
N ASN A 152 0.06 9.48 -12.09
CA ASN A 152 -1.30 9.89 -11.78
C ASN A 152 -1.38 10.84 -10.58
N ILE A 153 -0.38 10.87 -9.69
CA ILE A 153 -0.30 11.89 -8.65
C ILE A 153 -0.25 13.29 -9.29
N THR A 154 0.48 13.43 -10.38
CA THR A 154 0.67 14.72 -11.06
C THR A 154 -0.57 15.21 -11.81
N ILE A 155 -1.45 14.27 -12.18
CA ILE A 155 -2.68 14.51 -12.93
C ILE A 155 -3.84 14.86 -11.99
N TYR A 156 -3.97 14.14 -10.88
CA TYR A 156 -5.14 14.25 -10.00
C TYR A 156 -4.94 15.15 -8.79
N TYR A 157 -3.71 15.59 -8.51
CA TYR A 157 -3.38 16.38 -7.33
C TYR A 157 -2.55 17.61 -7.69
N ASP A 158 -3.10 18.79 -7.42
CA ASP A 158 -2.41 20.08 -7.57
C ASP A 158 -1.65 20.48 -6.31
N THR A 159 -2.19 20.12 -5.15
CA THR A 159 -1.59 20.31 -3.84
C THR A 159 -1.41 19.00 -3.10
N TRP A 160 -0.58 19.00 -2.06
CA TRP A 160 -0.38 17.86 -1.18
C TRP A 160 -0.60 18.28 0.27
N ASN A 161 -1.61 17.71 0.90
CA ASN A 161 -1.97 17.90 2.30
C ASN A 161 -2.57 16.60 2.87
N GLU A 162 -2.92 16.59 4.16
CA GLU A 162 -3.42 15.37 4.83
C GLU A 162 -4.69 14.81 4.15
N ASP A 163 -5.60 15.68 3.69
CA ASP A 163 -6.82 15.25 3.01
C ASP A 163 -6.52 14.51 1.71
N ARG A 164 -5.49 14.94 0.97
CA ARG A 164 -5.06 14.24 -0.26
C ARG A 164 -4.44 12.89 0.05
N ILE A 165 -3.64 12.79 1.11
CA ILE A 165 -3.08 11.51 1.57
C ILE A 165 -4.21 10.55 1.96
N THR A 166 -5.19 11.02 2.73
CA THR A 166 -6.36 10.23 3.15
C THR A 166 -7.16 9.76 1.95
N SER A 167 -7.51 10.68 1.04
CA SER A 167 -8.29 10.37 -0.17
C SER A 167 -7.56 9.38 -1.07
N ARG A 168 -6.26 9.56 -1.27
CA ARG A 168 -5.42 8.66 -2.05
C ARG A 168 -5.36 7.26 -1.42
N GLN A 169 -5.17 7.18 -0.11
CA GLN A 169 -5.12 5.90 0.60
C GLN A 169 -6.45 5.15 0.55
N ALA A 170 -7.58 5.86 0.62
CA ALA A 170 -8.90 5.27 0.42
C ALA A 170 -9.08 4.69 -0.99
N ASN A 171 -8.56 5.37 -2.03
CA ASN A 171 -8.57 4.82 -3.39
C ASN A 171 -7.66 3.59 -3.53
N LEU A 172 -6.47 3.62 -2.92
CA LEU A 172 -5.60 2.44 -2.85
C LEU A 172 -6.27 1.28 -2.11
N ALA A 173 -7.06 1.54 -1.06
CA ALA A 173 -7.80 0.52 -0.33
C ALA A 173 -8.82 -0.22 -1.22
N LYS A 174 -9.52 0.52 -2.09
CA LYS A 174 -10.47 -0.05 -3.07
C LYS A 174 -9.76 -0.95 -4.08
N ASP A 175 -8.63 -0.49 -4.62
CA ASP A 175 -7.81 -1.27 -5.56
C ASP A 175 -7.27 -2.53 -4.87
N ALA A 176 -6.70 -2.37 -3.67
CA ALA A 176 -6.19 -3.44 -2.81
C ALA A 176 -7.25 -4.51 -2.52
N LYS A 177 -8.47 -4.08 -2.16
CA LYS A 177 -9.59 -4.99 -1.91
C LYS A 177 -9.84 -5.86 -3.12
N SER A 178 -9.96 -5.26 -4.30
CA SER A 178 -10.23 -5.99 -5.55
C SER A 178 -9.11 -6.96 -5.91
N ILE A 179 -7.86 -6.61 -5.63
CA ILE A 179 -6.69 -7.47 -5.90
C ILE A 179 -6.65 -8.70 -4.99
N TRP A 180 -6.94 -8.53 -3.70
CA TRP A 180 -6.74 -9.60 -2.69
C TRP A 180 -8.02 -10.26 -2.18
N LYS A 181 -9.16 -9.96 -2.78
CA LYS A 181 -10.44 -10.60 -2.47
C LYS A 181 -10.46 -12.05 -2.93
N ILE A 182 -11.04 -12.91 -2.09
CA ILE A 182 -11.37 -14.30 -2.44
C ILE A 182 -12.89 -14.34 -2.64
N GLN A 183 -13.34 -14.63 -3.85
CA GLN A 183 -14.74 -14.44 -4.24
C GLN A 183 -15.68 -15.35 -3.43
N GLU A 184 -15.24 -16.58 -3.18
CA GLU A 184 -16.00 -17.64 -2.51
C GLU A 184 -16.23 -17.37 -1.01
N LEU A 185 -15.40 -16.51 -0.40
CA LEU A 185 -15.44 -16.17 1.03
C LEU A 185 -16.17 -14.85 1.31
N ASN A 186 -16.56 -14.15 0.25
CA ASN A 186 -17.16 -12.84 0.36
C ASN A 186 -18.69 -12.90 0.33
N GLN A 187 -19.27 -13.61 1.30
CA GLN A 187 -20.71 -13.65 1.60
C GLN A 187 -21.09 -12.60 2.63
#